data_AF-A0A941DMF0-F1
#
_entry.id   AF-A0A941DMF0-F1
#
_cell.length_a   1.000
_cell.length_b   1.000
_cell.length_c   1.000
_cell.angle_alpha   90.00
_cell.angle_beta   90.00
_cell.angle_gamma   90.00
#
_symmetry.space_group_name_H-M   'P 1'
#
loop_
_entity.id
_entity.type
_entity.pdbx_description
1 polymer ?
#
loop_
_entity_poly.entity_id
_entity_poly.type
_entity_poly.pdbx_seq_one_letter_code
_entity_poly.pdbx_strand_id
1 'polypeptide(L)'
;MKSLLAALLLSCCTLVQAAEVRFDNFYFYQSEAVMTKKGITVDNLGRYSRGVQSAVYKALKSAKLSPSAGYLVIAIRSDGDVATWLDMKPTVHEYYDNQIYETVRRLQPPLIKEGIFVFAIKMAIDTPVHTKKAVPNPPGFDEARKKLADPNSIEHLVLSLWPE
;
A
#
# COMPACT_ATOMS: atom_id res chain seq x y z
N MET A 1 -13.22 -56.18 14.32
CA MET A 1 -13.29 -54.81 14.92
C MET A 1 -11.91 -54.17 15.11
N LYS A 2 -10.99 -54.22 14.12
CA LYS A 2 -9.66 -53.55 14.26
C LYS A 2 -9.20 -52.76 13.04
N SER A 3 -9.97 -52.76 11.94
CA SER A 3 -9.58 -52.09 10.69
C SER A 3 -10.31 -50.76 10.44
N LEU A 4 -11.19 -50.33 11.35
CA LEU A 4 -12.03 -49.14 11.19
C LEU A 4 -11.47 -47.88 11.88
N LEU A 5 -10.37 -47.99 12.63
CA LEU A 5 -9.80 -46.86 13.38
C LEU A 5 -8.75 -46.04 12.61
N ALA A 6 -8.24 -46.54 11.48
CA ALA A 6 -7.13 -45.90 10.75
C ALA A 6 -7.58 -44.82 9.74
N ALA A 7 -8.87 -44.72 9.44
CA ALA A 7 -9.40 -43.76 8.45
C ALA A 7 -9.80 -42.40 9.05
N LEU A 8 -9.84 -42.25 10.39
CA LEU A 8 -10.36 -41.03 11.03
C LEU A 8 -9.28 -39.98 11.39
N LEU A 9 -7.99 -40.30 11.17
CA LEU A 9 -6.87 -39.38 11.46
C LEU A 9 -6.40 -38.57 10.24
N LEU A 10 -7.06 -38.73 9.09
CA LEU A 10 -6.75 -38.01 7.84
C LEU A 10 -7.62 -36.75 7.65
N SER A 11 -8.02 -36.09 8.74
CA SER A 11 -8.93 -34.95 8.70
C SER A 11 -8.27 -33.71 9.28
N CYS A 12 -8.09 -32.70 8.42
CA CYS A 12 -7.60 -31.34 8.71
C CYS A 12 -6.08 -31.11 8.80
N CYS A 13 -5.33 -31.50 7.77
CA CYS A 13 -4.24 -30.64 7.32
C CYS A 13 -4.86 -29.45 6.56
N THR A 14 -5.43 -28.48 7.27
CA THR A 14 -5.72 -27.17 6.64
C THR A 14 -4.37 -26.58 6.27
N LEU A 15 -4.04 -26.58 4.98
CA LEU A 15 -2.93 -25.79 4.45
C LEU A 15 -3.20 -24.36 4.89
N VAL A 16 -2.41 -23.88 5.86
CA VAL A 16 -2.39 -22.47 6.21
C VAL A 16 -1.82 -21.77 4.99
N GLN A 17 -2.70 -21.31 4.10
CA GLN A 17 -2.30 -20.52 2.96
C GLN A 17 -1.86 -19.15 3.49
N ALA A 18 -0.56 -18.90 3.32
CA ALA A 18 0.06 -17.60 3.46
C ALA A 18 -0.71 -16.55 2.65
N ALA A 19 -0.86 -15.32 3.15
CA ALA A 19 -1.52 -14.26 2.41
C ALA A 19 -0.81 -14.03 1.07
N GLU A 20 -1.54 -14.15 -0.03
CA GLU A 20 -1.06 -13.87 -1.38
C GLU A 20 -1.29 -12.38 -1.70
N VAL A 21 -0.20 -11.61 -1.68
CA VAL A 21 -0.22 -10.19 -2.04
C VAL A 21 0.17 -10.02 -3.51
N ARG A 22 -0.69 -9.36 -4.27
CA ARG A 22 -0.51 -9.08 -5.69
C ARG A 22 -0.49 -7.58 -5.94
N PHE A 23 0.38 -7.13 -6.83
CA PHE A 23 0.49 -5.74 -7.26
C PHE A 23 0.17 -5.62 -8.74
N ASP A 24 -0.37 -4.48 -9.14
CA ASP A 24 -0.73 -4.17 -10.53
C ASP A 24 -0.24 -2.75 -10.88
N ASN A 25 -1.13 -1.89 -11.37
CA ASN A 25 -0.77 -0.59 -11.91
C ASN A 25 -0.52 0.49 -10.84
N PHE A 26 0.12 1.57 -11.28
CA PHE A 26 0.33 2.77 -10.48
C PHE A 26 -0.75 3.81 -10.74
N TYR A 27 -1.06 4.61 -9.73
CA TYR A 27 -1.80 5.86 -9.87
C TYR A 27 -0.89 7.02 -9.45
N PHE A 28 -0.77 8.03 -10.31
CA PHE A 28 -0.01 9.24 -10.01
C PHE A 28 -0.96 10.39 -9.71
N TYR A 29 -0.78 11.04 -8.57
CA TYR A 29 -1.58 12.22 -8.21
C TYR A 29 -1.07 13.51 -8.87
N GLN A 30 0.13 13.46 -9.44
CA GLN A 30 0.83 14.59 -10.02
C GLN A 30 1.11 14.28 -11.50
N SER A 31 1.12 15.33 -12.33
CA SER A 31 1.45 15.18 -13.75
C SER A 31 2.91 14.80 -13.93
N GLU A 32 3.23 14.19 -15.08
CA GLU A 32 4.61 13.84 -15.46
C GLU A 32 5.55 15.05 -15.42
N ALA A 33 5.07 16.23 -15.80
CA ALA A 33 5.82 17.48 -15.72
C ALA A 33 6.20 17.84 -14.28
N VAL A 34 5.29 17.67 -13.32
CA VAL A 34 5.56 17.89 -11.89
C VAL A 34 6.53 16.84 -11.35
N MET A 35 6.33 15.58 -11.73
CA MET A 35 7.23 14.48 -11.33
C MET A 35 8.67 14.73 -11.79
N THR A 36 8.85 15.14 -13.05
CA THR A 36 10.16 15.45 -13.63
C THR A 36 10.83 16.62 -12.92
N LYS A 37 10.08 17.69 -12.62
CA LYS A 37 10.57 18.84 -11.84
C LYS A 37 11.07 18.42 -10.45
N LYS A 38 10.36 17.50 -9.79
CA LYS A 38 10.75 16.93 -8.49
C LYS A 38 11.92 15.93 -8.57
N GLY A 39 12.42 15.62 -9.76
CA GLY A 39 13.53 14.68 -9.95
C GLY A 39 13.13 13.20 -9.95
N ILE A 40 11.84 12.91 -10.09
CA ILE A 40 11.35 11.54 -10.25
C ILE A 40 11.64 11.06 -11.67
N THR A 41 12.27 9.89 -11.78
CA THR A 41 12.54 9.21 -13.04
C THR A 41 11.91 7.83 -13.01
N VAL A 42 11.66 7.24 -14.20
CA VAL A 42 11.14 5.87 -14.28
C VAL A 42 12.06 4.88 -13.57
N ASP A 43 13.37 5.09 -13.64
CA ASP A 43 14.36 4.20 -13.04
C ASP A 43 14.38 4.28 -11.50
N ASN A 44 14.39 5.48 -10.92
CA ASN A 44 14.42 5.62 -9.46
C ASN A 44 13.10 5.17 -8.81
N LEU A 45 11.98 5.51 -9.41
CA LEU A 45 10.66 5.08 -8.95
C LEU A 45 10.46 3.59 -9.17
N GLY A 46 10.93 3.05 -10.30
CA GLY A 46 10.87 1.63 -10.61
C GLY A 46 11.69 0.78 -9.63
N ARG A 47 12.86 1.25 -9.18
CA ARG A 47 13.64 0.59 -8.12
C ARG A 47 12.92 0.66 -6.78
N TYR A 48 12.47 1.85 -6.38
CA TYR A 48 11.81 2.06 -5.09
C TYR A 48 10.51 1.25 -4.97
N SER A 49 9.65 1.31 -5.99
CA SER A 49 8.37 0.57 -6.01
C SER A 49 8.55 -0.94 -5.94
N ARG A 50 9.54 -1.53 -6.63
CA ARG A 50 9.88 -2.95 -6.47
C ARG A 50 10.37 -3.29 -5.06
N GLY A 51 11.11 -2.38 -4.43
CA GLY A 51 11.50 -2.47 -3.03
C GLY A 51 10.29 -2.50 -2.10
N VAL A 52 9.36 -1.56 -2.28
CA VAL A 52 8.08 -1.49 -1.55
C VAL A 52 7.28 -2.78 -1.71
N GLN A 53 7.04 -3.22 -2.96
CA GLN A 53 6.29 -4.44 -3.24
C GLN A 53 6.90 -5.66 -2.55
N SER A 54 8.22 -5.81 -2.64
CA SER A 54 8.96 -6.91 -2.00
C SER A 54 8.86 -6.86 -0.48
N ALA A 55 8.95 -5.67 0.10
CA ALA A 55 8.93 -5.48 1.55
C ALA A 55 7.53 -5.73 2.12
N VAL A 56 6.49 -5.19 1.47
CA VAL A 56 5.08 -5.43 1.82
C VAL A 56 4.72 -6.90 1.69
N TYR A 57 5.11 -7.56 0.59
CA TYR A 57 4.91 -9.00 0.42
C TYR A 57 5.53 -9.78 1.59
N LYS A 58 6.79 -9.47 1.96
CA LYS A 58 7.47 -10.14 3.08
C LYS A 58 6.81 -9.87 4.43
N ALA A 59 6.30 -8.66 4.67
CA ALA A 59 5.62 -8.30 5.90
C ALA A 59 4.31 -9.08 6.08
N LEU A 60 3.58 -9.30 4.98
CA LEU A 60 2.26 -9.93 5.01
C LEU A 60 2.27 -11.44 4.73
N LYS A 61 3.34 -12.02 4.19
CA LYS A 61 3.35 -13.43 3.75
C LYS A 61 2.90 -14.44 4.80
N SER A 62 3.11 -14.19 6.10
CA SER A 62 2.70 -15.09 7.17
C SER A 62 1.42 -14.66 7.87
N ALA A 63 0.82 -13.55 7.44
CA ALA A 63 -0.44 -13.05 7.96
C ALA A 63 -1.61 -13.90 7.47
N LYS A 64 -2.66 -13.99 8.28
CA LYS A 64 -3.96 -14.50 7.87
C LYS A 64 -4.88 -13.29 7.69
N LEU A 65 -5.00 -12.85 6.44
CA LEU A 65 -5.76 -11.65 6.10
C LEU A 65 -7.09 -12.04 5.46
N SER A 66 -8.10 -11.20 5.65
CA SER A 66 -9.32 -11.31 4.85
C SER A 66 -9.00 -10.85 3.42
N PRO A 67 -9.58 -11.51 2.39
CA PRO A 67 -9.44 -11.05 1.02
C PRO A 67 -9.83 -9.58 0.87
N SER A 68 -8.96 -8.77 0.28
CA SER A 68 -9.17 -7.33 0.11
C SER A 68 -8.45 -6.80 -1.13
N ALA A 69 -8.97 -5.72 -1.71
CA ALA A 69 -8.34 -5.09 -2.87
C ALA A 69 -8.47 -3.57 -2.80
N GLY A 70 -7.48 -2.87 -3.35
CA GLY A 70 -7.38 -1.43 -3.15
C GLY A 70 -6.05 -0.85 -3.60
N TYR A 71 -5.61 0.14 -2.85
CA TYR A 71 -4.37 0.86 -3.10
C TYR A 71 -3.54 1.04 -1.84
N LEU A 72 -2.23 0.95 -1.99
CA LEU A 72 -1.24 1.51 -1.07
C LEU A 72 -0.84 2.89 -1.59
N VAL A 73 -1.23 3.95 -0.89
CA VAL A 73 -0.85 5.32 -1.20
C VAL A 73 0.44 5.66 -0.46
N ILE A 74 1.38 6.29 -1.14
CA ILE A 74 2.72 6.61 -0.63
C ILE A 74 3.03 8.07 -0.95
N ALA A 75 3.45 8.82 0.07
CA ALA A 75 3.95 10.18 -0.05
C ALA A 75 5.41 10.23 0.41
N ILE A 76 6.25 10.93 -0.35
CA ILE A 76 7.68 11.10 -0.09
C ILE A 76 7.97 12.59 -0.03
N ARG A 77 8.47 13.07 1.10
CA ARG A 77 8.84 14.47 1.30
C ARG A 77 10.30 14.71 0.93
N SER A 78 10.65 15.96 0.59
CA SER A 78 12.01 16.36 0.19
C SER A 78 13.10 16.17 1.24
N ASP A 79 12.74 16.03 2.51
CA ASP A 79 13.66 15.66 3.60
C ASP A 79 13.89 14.13 3.69
N GLY A 80 13.25 13.35 2.83
CA GLY A 80 13.35 11.89 2.80
C GLY A 80 12.34 11.17 3.68
N ASP A 81 11.45 11.89 4.37
CA ASP A 81 10.40 11.27 5.17
C ASP A 81 9.31 10.66 4.29
N VAL A 82 8.70 9.57 4.76
CA VAL A 82 7.73 8.77 4.00
C VAL A 82 6.48 8.51 4.83
N ALA A 83 5.32 8.77 4.23
CA ALA A 83 4.02 8.44 4.78
C ALA A 83 3.26 7.49 3.85
N THR A 84 2.43 6.61 4.43
CA THR A 84 1.62 5.67 3.66
C THR A 84 0.21 5.57 4.22
N TRP A 85 -0.74 5.26 3.34
CA TRP A 85 -2.13 5.00 3.72
C TRP A 85 -2.70 3.86 2.88
N LEU A 86 -3.51 3.00 3.50
CA LEU A 86 -4.25 1.96 2.80
C LEU A 86 -5.66 2.41 2.43
N ASP A 87 -6.01 2.23 1.16
CA ASP A 87 -7.36 2.38 0.62
C ASP A 87 -7.86 1.02 0.15
N MET A 88 -8.07 0.12 1.11
CA MET A 88 -8.43 -1.27 0.88
C MET A 88 -9.90 -1.51 1.21
N LYS A 89 -10.56 -2.37 0.41
CA LYS A 89 -11.91 -2.87 0.69
C LYS A 89 -11.95 -4.39 0.60
N PRO A 90 -12.38 -5.10 1.67
CA PRO A 90 -12.58 -4.63 3.04
C PRO A 90 -11.33 -3.97 3.64
N THR A 91 -11.52 -3.15 4.67
CA THR A 91 -10.41 -2.50 5.38
C THR A 91 -9.50 -3.55 6.01
N VAL A 92 -8.19 -3.39 5.81
CA VAL A 92 -7.18 -4.23 6.44
C VAL A 92 -7.09 -3.85 7.92
N HIS A 93 -6.94 -4.83 8.79
CA HIS A 93 -6.82 -4.59 10.24
C HIS A 93 -5.62 -3.68 10.54
N GLU A 94 -5.80 -2.69 11.43
CA GLU A 94 -4.84 -1.62 11.74
C GLU A 94 -3.43 -2.14 12.05
N TYR A 95 -3.32 -3.25 12.79
CA TYR A 95 -2.04 -3.93 13.03
C TYR A 95 -1.22 -4.14 11.74
N TYR A 96 -1.84 -4.63 10.67
CA TYR A 96 -1.14 -4.88 9.41
C TYR A 96 -0.93 -3.59 8.60
N ASP A 97 -1.82 -2.61 8.72
CA ASP A 97 -1.62 -1.27 8.16
C ASP A 97 -0.35 -0.63 8.73
N ASN A 98 -0.22 -0.64 10.06
CA ASN A 98 0.97 -0.15 10.75
C ASN A 98 2.23 -0.95 10.40
N GLN A 99 2.14 -2.27 10.23
CA GLN A 99 3.27 -3.07 9.75
C GLN A 99 3.72 -2.67 8.34
N ILE A 100 2.78 -2.37 7.44
CA ILE A 100 3.07 -1.91 6.08
C ILE A 100 3.73 -0.53 6.14
N TYR A 101 3.16 0.40 6.90
CA TYR A 101 3.72 1.73 7.13
C TYR A 101 5.18 1.65 7.61
N GLU A 102 5.44 0.92 8.69
CA GLU A 102 6.77 0.74 9.26
C GLU A 102 7.76 0.12 8.27
N THR A 103 7.29 -0.86 7.49
CA THR A 103 8.12 -1.54 6.50
C THR A 103 8.50 -0.61 5.35
N VAL A 104 7.56 0.21 4.87
CA VAL A 104 7.80 1.16 3.78
C VAL A 104 8.68 2.32 4.24
N ARG A 105 8.47 2.83 5.46
CA ARG A 105 9.26 3.93 6.05
C ARG A 105 10.76 3.60 6.18
N ARG A 106 11.11 2.33 6.33
CA ARG A 106 12.51 1.86 6.43
C ARG A 106 13.24 1.76 5.09
N LEU A 107 12.52 1.85 3.96
CA LEU A 107 13.13 1.82 2.64
C LEU A 107 13.68 3.20 2.31
N GLN A 108 14.87 3.25 1.71
CA GLN A 108 15.42 4.51 1.19
C GLN A 108 14.57 5.00 0.01
N PRO A 109 13.85 6.13 0.12
CA PRO A 109 13.11 6.69 -0.99
C PRO A 109 14.03 7.34 -2.03
N PRO A 110 13.56 7.53 -3.28
CA PRO A 110 14.20 8.44 -4.23
C PRO A 110 14.29 9.85 -3.65
N LEU A 111 15.36 10.56 -3.98
CA LEU A 111 15.53 11.96 -3.59
C LEU A 111 14.48 12.83 -4.31
N ILE A 112 13.70 13.58 -3.52
CA ILE A 112 12.72 14.55 -4.03
C ILE A 112 13.35 15.94 -3.94
N LYS A 113 13.45 16.64 -5.08
CA LYS A 113 14.08 17.97 -5.13
C LYS A 113 13.33 19.01 -4.31
N GLU A 114 12.00 18.98 -4.32
CA GLU A 114 11.15 19.95 -3.62
C GLU A 114 9.76 19.37 -3.28
N GLY A 115 9.21 19.80 -2.15
CA GLY A 115 7.85 19.48 -1.71
C GLY A 115 7.63 17.98 -1.47
N ILE A 116 6.45 17.49 -1.85
CA ILE A 116 6.01 16.11 -1.63
C ILE A 116 5.65 15.46 -2.97
N PHE A 117 6.16 14.25 -3.20
CA PHE A 117 5.74 13.38 -4.31
C PHE A 117 4.76 12.33 -3.81
N VAL A 118 3.61 12.17 -4.48
CA VAL A 118 2.54 11.26 -4.05
C VAL A 118 2.11 10.34 -5.20
N PHE A 119 2.09 9.04 -4.93
CA PHE A 119 1.64 8.02 -5.86
C PHE A 119 0.93 6.88 -5.11
N ALA A 120 0.30 5.97 -5.83
CA ALA A 120 -0.29 4.78 -5.26
C ALA A 120 0.02 3.53 -6.08
N ILE A 121 0.09 2.39 -5.41
CA ILE A 121 0.28 1.06 -6.02
C ILE A 121 -1.03 0.29 -5.84
N LYS A 122 -1.65 -0.11 -6.94
CA LYS A 122 -2.83 -0.98 -6.90
C LYS A 122 -2.41 -2.35 -6.38
N MET A 123 -3.13 -2.85 -5.37
CA MET A 123 -2.83 -4.14 -4.75
C MET A 123 -4.08 -4.95 -4.42
N ALA A 124 -3.88 -6.26 -4.28
CA ALA A 124 -4.88 -7.23 -3.85
C ALA A 124 -4.23 -8.21 -2.85
N ILE A 125 -5.00 -8.66 -1.88
CA ILE A 125 -4.62 -9.62 -0.84
C ILE A 125 -5.62 -10.76 -0.88
N ASP A 126 -5.15 -11.99 -1.06
CA ASP A 126 -5.95 -13.22 -1.05
C ASP A 126 -7.17 -13.20 -1.98
N THR A 127 -7.06 -12.44 -3.08
CA THR A 127 -8.06 -12.39 -4.14
C THR A 127 -7.39 -12.19 -5.50
N PRO A 128 -7.87 -12.86 -6.56
CA PRO A 128 -7.37 -12.63 -7.91
C PRO A 128 -7.88 -11.32 -8.52
N VAL A 129 -8.85 -10.65 -7.87
CA VAL A 129 -9.53 -9.47 -8.41
C VAL A 129 -8.99 -8.20 -7.76
N HIS A 130 -8.38 -7.33 -8.57
CA HIS A 130 -8.02 -5.99 -8.13
C HIS A 130 -9.24 -5.05 -8.07
N THR A 131 -9.11 -3.97 -7.30
CA THR A 131 -10.15 -2.94 -7.21
C THR A 131 -10.45 -2.30 -8.57
N LYS A 132 -11.75 -2.00 -8.78
CA LYS A 132 -12.24 -1.21 -9.92
C LYS A 132 -12.23 0.30 -9.64
N LYS A 133 -11.89 0.72 -8.42
CA LYS A 133 -11.78 2.14 -8.06
C LYS A 133 -10.73 2.80 -8.97
N ALA A 134 -11.08 3.90 -9.61
CA ALA A 134 -10.20 4.58 -10.55
C ALA A 134 -9.17 5.48 -9.84
N VAL A 135 -9.62 6.18 -8.81
CA VAL A 135 -8.82 7.15 -8.04
C VAL A 135 -8.72 6.65 -6.60
N PRO A 136 -7.51 6.42 -6.06
CA PRO A 136 -7.34 6.09 -4.66
C PRO A 136 -7.80 7.25 -3.78
N ASN A 137 -8.47 6.91 -2.68
CA ASN A 137 -8.97 7.87 -1.70
C ASN A 137 -8.98 7.17 -0.32
N PRO A 138 -7.84 7.11 0.36
CA PRO A 138 -7.72 6.51 1.68
C PRO A 138 -8.63 7.18 2.72
N PRO A 139 -8.89 6.51 3.86
CA PRO A 139 -9.61 7.11 4.97
C PRO A 139 -9.04 8.48 5.38
N GLY A 140 -9.91 9.44 5.65
CA GLY A 140 -9.55 10.79 6.10
C GLY A 140 -9.24 11.79 4.98
N PHE A 141 -9.00 11.34 3.74
CA PHE A 141 -8.67 12.24 2.63
C PHE A 141 -9.81 13.22 2.30
N ASP A 142 -11.06 12.76 2.30
CA ASP A 142 -12.21 13.61 2.01
C ASP A 142 -12.44 14.65 3.12
N GLU A 143 -12.29 14.26 4.39
CA GLU A 143 -12.42 15.14 5.55
C GLU A 143 -11.31 16.19 5.59
N ALA A 144 -10.07 15.81 5.31
CA ALA A 144 -8.94 16.71 5.26
C ALA A 144 -9.06 17.70 4.10
N ARG A 145 -9.47 17.22 2.92
CA ARG A 145 -9.64 18.05 1.72
C ARG A 145 -10.62 19.20 1.93
N LYS A 146 -11.71 18.98 2.68
CA LYS A 146 -12.70 20.01 3.03
C LYS A 146 -12.14 21.16 3.88
N LYS A 147 -11.00 20.96 4.54
CA LYS A 147 -10.37 21.94 5.44
C LYS A 147 -9.25 22.74 4.76
N LEU A 148 -8.90 22.42 3.51
CA LEU A 148 -7.81 23.08 2.79
C LEU A 148 -8.29 24.36 2.11
N ALA A 149 -7.42 25.37 2.06
CA ALA A 149 -7.63 26.56 1.24
C ALA A 149 -7.63 26.23 -0.26
N ASP A 150 -6.81 25.26 -0.68
CA ASP A 150 -6.84 24.68 -2.02
C ASP A 150 -7.15 23.16 -1.93
N PRO A 151 -8.41 22.76 -2.14
CA PRO A 151 -8.83 21.36 -2.14
C PRO A 151 -8.18 20.48 -3.22
N ASN A 152 -7.56 21.07 -4.24
CA ASN A 152 -6.91 20.33 -5.33
C ASN A 152 -5.42 20.07 -5.07
N SER A 153 -4.83 20.72 -4.07
CA SER A 153 -3.42 20.52 -3.72
C SER A 153 -3.23 19.17 -3.00
N ILE A 154 -2.72 18.17 -3.73
CA ILE A 154 -2.37 16.87 -3.14
C ILE A 154 -1.28 17.01 -2.08
N GLU A 155 -0.32 17.92 -2.27
CA GLU A 155 0.78 18.12 -1.31
C GLU A 155 0.25 18.68 0.02
N HIS A 156 -0.63 19.68 -0.02
CA HIS A 156 -1.25 20.20 1.20
C HIS A 156 -2.17 19.17 1.85
N LEU A 157 -2.86 18.35 1.06
CA LEU A 157 -3.70 17.28 1.58
C LEU A 157 -2.89 16.26 2.38
N VAL A 158 -1.84 15.69 1.80
CA VAL A 158 -1.04 14.68 2.50
C VAL A 158 -0.25 15.29 3.65
N LEU A 159 0.17 16.55 3.55
CA LEU A 159 0.83 17.25 4.66
C LEU A 159 -0.11 17.42 5.86
N SER A 160 -1.39 17.71 5.63
CA SER A 160 -2.39 17.83 6.71
C SER A 160 -2.73 16.51 7.41
N LEU A 161 -2.35 15.38 6.80
CA LEU A 161 -2.58 14.02 7.29
C LEU A 161 -1.26 13.30 7.60
N TRP A 162 -0.12 14.02 7.61
CA TRP A 162 1.19 13.41 7.79
C TRP A 162 1.26 12.76 9.17
N PRO A 163 1.57 11.45 9.28
CA PRO A 163 1.73 10.79 10.56
C PRO A 163 2.87 11.44 11.38
N GLU A 164 2.66 11.59 12.69
CA GLU A 164 3.69 12.09 13.63
C GLU A 164 4.84 11.09 13.83
#